data_AF-A0A1I6YJZ6-F1
#
_entry.id   AF-A0A1I6YJZ6-F1
#
_cell.length_a   1.000
_cell.length_b   1.000
_cell.length_c   1.000
_cell.angle_alpha   90.00
_cell.angle_beta   90.00
_cell.angle_gamma   90.00
#
_symmetry.space_group_name_H-M   'P 1'
#
loop_
_entity.id
_entity.type
_entity.pdbx_description
1 polymer ?
#
loop_
_entity_poly.entity_id
_entity_poly.type
_entity_poly.pdbx_seq_one_letter_code
_entity_poly.pdbx_strand_id
1 'polypeptide(L)'
;MSKIFTTSLFLLLTLPLLAFEISREQKTPDFKFEPFERNIHISEDLDAEIRALKDKPQSEWTGQDSLTYGIQLVLLHQYELSLSFILRTHYDTVSNPEKLHLFQESFLRNEAYDALHKSILFEKGDDFNRVLSYRLDVARAMMLLKQGVWDSNTSKMFPEIIRLKREERSKEENIAIAHDLDEALRLFVVHLNRQSNEIVSEAYEEFGDFLLDNFTESNAYIAYSLSRYYYNRNKSVSSKIKEVKSVMDEKHYILPSFRKIFGKIQPGRFNYELLKEKQIEKDSVKAPVVELPKKEKNDLLPKYNGQLIILIGILIILLGVILFVRTKR
;
A
#
# COMPACT_ATOMS: atom_id res chain seq x y z
N MET A 1 -27.64 1.99 59.89
CA MET A 1 -26.96 1.22 58.82
C MET A 1 -27.45 1.53 57.40
N SER A 2 -28.22 2.60 57.13
CA SER A 2 -28.76 2.87 55.77
C SER A 2 -28.09 4.03 55.01
N LYS A 3 -27.11 4.73 55.60
CA LYS A 3 -26.39 5.86 54.95
C LYS A 3 -25.11 5.46 54.21
N ILE A 4 -24.60 4.26 54.44
CA ILE A 4 -23.36 3.75 53.81
C ILE A 4 -23.68 3.07 52.46
N PHE A 5 -24.91 2.60 52.26
CA PHE A 5 -25.29 1.86 51.06
C PHE A 5 -25.70 2.77 49.88
N THR A 6 -26.22 3.97 50.15
CA THR A 6 -26.59 4.93 49.09
C THR A 6 -25.38 5.62 48.45
N THR A 7 -24.28 5.78 49.20
CA THR A 7 -23.03 6.34 48.67
C THR A 7 -22.27 5.34 47.79
N SER A 8 -22.28 4.05 48.12
CA SER A 8 -21.67 3.00 47.27
C SER A 8 -22.42 2.78 45.95
N LEU A 9 -23.74 2.96 45.92
CA LEU A 9 -24.53 2.85 44.69
C LEU A 9 -24.33 4.05 43.75
N PHE A 10 -24.12 5.25 44.30
CA PHE A 10 -23.80 6.45 43.51
C PHE A 10 -22.38 6.37 42.91
N LEU A 11 -21.44 5.71 43.61
CA LEU A 11 -20.09 5.42 43.10
C LEU A 11 -20.13 4.38 41.97
N LEU A 12 -20.99 3.35 42.06
CA LEU A 12 -21.16 2.36 40.99
C LEU A 12 -21.87 2.91 39.74
N LEU A 13 -22.75 3.90 39.88
CA LEU A 13 -23.42 4.58 38.76
C LEU A 13 -22.62 5.73 38.14
N THR A 14 -21.57 6.22 38.81
CA THR A 14 -20.65 7.24 38.27
C THR A 14 -19.39 6.65 37.64
N LEU A 15 -19.10 5.36 37.88
CA LEU A 15 -17.96 4.65 37.30
C LEU A 15 -18.03 4.34 35.78
N PRO A 16 -19.17 4.32 35.05
CA PRO A 16 -19.13 4.12 33.61
C PRO A 16 -18.96 5.42 32.80
N LEU A 17 -18.83 6.58 33.48
CA LEU A 17 -18.55 7.87 32.85
C LEU A 17 -17.06 8.25 32.84
N LEU A 18 -16.19 7.40 33.39
CA LEU A 18 -14.75 7.49 33.18
C LEU A 18 -14.44 7.09 31.73
N ALA A 19 -14.58 8.10 30.86
CA ALA A 19 -13.85 8.28 29.62
C ALA A 19 -13.78 7.04 28.73
N PHE A 20 -14.89 6.71 28.05
CA PHE A 20 -14.74 6.28 26.67
C PHE A 20 -14.20 7.49 25.90
N GLU A 21 -12.88 7.66 25.89
CA GLU A 21 -12.22 8.55 24.94
C GLU A 21 -12.59 8.05 23.55
N ILE A 22 -13.52 8.76 22.91
CA ILE A 22 -13.95 8.46 21.55
C ILE A 22 -12.75 8.79 20.65
N SER A 23 -11.95 7.77 20.33
CA SER A 23 -10.88 7.92 19.36
C SER A 23 -11.49 8.34 18.02
N ARG A 24 -10.89 9.33 17.37
CA ARG A 24 -11.39 9.91 16.11
C ARG A 24 -10.38 9.76 15.00
N GLU A 25 -10.85 9.61 13.76
CA GLU A 25 -9.97 9.71 12.61
C GLU A 25 -9.49 11.16 12.43
N GLN A 26 -8.20 11.33 12.15
CA GLN A 26 -7.66 12.64 11.81
C GLN A 26 -8.15 13.05 10.42
N LYS A 27 -8.62 14.29 10.28
CA LYS A 27 -9.00 14.83 8.97
C LYS A 27 -7.75 15.18 8.17
N THR A 28 -7.70 14.74 6.92
CA THR A 28 -6.57 14.95 5.99
C THR A 28 -7.07 15.63 4.69
N PRO A 29 -7.48 16.90 4.74
CA PRO A 29 -8.19 17.55 3.63
C PRO A 29 -7.32 17.81 2.40
N ASP A 30 -6.01 17.96 2.60
CA ASP A 30 -5.10 18.47 1.56
C ASP A 30 -4.30 17.37 0.86
N PHE A 31 -4.10 16.24 1.54
CA PHE A 31 -3.44 15.05 0.97
C PHE A 31 -3.88 13.82 1.74
N LYS A 32 -4.18 12.74 1.02
CA LYS A 32 -4.49 11.43 1.60
C LYS A 32 -3.92 10.36 0.68
N PHE A 33 -3.32 9.33 1.27
CA PHE A 33 -2.94 8.15 0.52
C PHE A 33 -4.19 7.42 0.03
N GLU A 34 -4.36 7.37 -1.29
CA GLU A 34 -5.43 6.61 -1.90
C GLU A 34 -5.15 5.10 -1.85
N PRO A 35 -6.19 4.25 -1.76
CA PRO A 35 -6.02 2.80 -1.87
C PRO A 35 -5.20 2.43 -3.10
N PHE A 36 -4.25 1.54 -2.91
CA PHE A 36 -3.27 1.11 -3.88
C PHE A 36 -3.42 -0.39 -4.14
N GLU A 37 -3.69 -0.73 -5.39
CA GLU A 37 -3.70 -2.12 -5.84
C GLU A 37 -2.32 -2.51 -6.39
N ARG A 38 -1.66 -3.47 -5.71
CA ARG A 38 -0.40 -4.08 -6.15
C ARG A 38 -0.59 -5.09 -7.30
N ASN A 39 -1.47 -4.80 -8.25
CA ASN A 39 -1.77 -5.70 -9.35
C ASN A 39 -1.32 -5.04 -10.64
N ILE A 40 -0.57 -5.79 -11.45
CA ILE A 40 -0.29 -5.41 -12.84
C ILE A 40 -1.59 -5.68 -13.60
N HIS A 41 -2.26 -4.61 -14.03
CA HIS A 41 -3.30 -4.74 -15.03
C HIS A 41 -2.61 -4.87 -16.38
N ILE A 42 -2.78 -6.02 -17.05
CA ILE A 42 -2.31 -6.22 -18.42
C ILE A 42 -3.43 -5.79 -19.36
N SER A 43 -3.15 -4.90 -20.30
CA SER A 43 -4.08 -4.53 -21.37
C SER A 43 -4.43 -5.74 -22.25
N GLU A 44 -5.64 -5.75 -22.82
CA GLU A 44 -6.06 -6.81 -23.75
C GLU A 44 -5.12 -6.89 -24.98
N ASP A 45 -4.61 -5.74 -25.42
CA ASP A 45 -3.64 -5.64 -26.51
C ASP A 45 -2.31 -6.34 -26.19
N LEU A 46 -1.74 -6.07 -25.01
CA LEU A 46 -0.49 -6.71 -24.59
C LEU A 46 -0.67 -8.22 -24.38
N ASP A 47 -1.82 -8.65 -23.85
CA ASP A 47 -2.12 -10.08 -23.71
C ASP A 47 -2.26 -10.77 -25.09
N ALA A 48 -2.91 -10.11 -26.06
CA ALA A 48 -3.02 -10.62 -27.42
C ALA A 48 -1.64 -10.75 -28.10
N GLU A 49 -0.74 -9.77 -27.94
CA GLU A 49 0.63 -9.85 -28.43
C GLU A 49 1.40 -11.06 -27.84
N ILE A 50 1.29 -11.28 -26.52
CA ILE A 50 1.94 -12.41 -25.85
C ILE A 50 1.39 -13.75 -26.35
N ARG A 51 0.09 -13.82 -26.66
CA ARG A 51 -0.53 -15.04 -27.22
C ARG A 51 -0.04 -15.32 -28.64
N ALA A 52 -0.02 -14.30 -29.49
CA ALA A 52 0.44 -14.44 -30.88
C ALA A 52 1.88 -14.97 -30.98
N LEU A 53 2.72 -14.67 -29.98
CA LEU A 53 4.08 -15.20 -29.90
C LEU A 53 4.12 -16.74 -29.79
N LYS A 54 3.13 -17.37 -29.15
CA LYS A 54 3.12 -18.83 -28.92
C LYS A 54 2.99 -19.63 -30.22
N ASP A 55 2.31 -19.06 -31.21
CA ASP A 55 2.06 -19.71 -32.49
C ASP A 55 3.23 -19.52 -33.46
N LYS A 56 4.23 -18.72 -33.09
CA LYS A 56 5.38 -18.36 -33.93
C LYS A 56 6.65 -19.12 -33.51
N PRO A 57 7.31 -19.86 -34.42
CA PRO A 57 8.56 -20.56 -34.08
C PRO A 57 9.68 -19.58 -33.73
N GLN A 58 10.53 -19.93 -32.75
CA GLN A 58 11.62 -19.07 -32.25
C GLN A 58 12.60 -18.62 -33.35
N SER A 59 12.80 -19.43 -34.39
CA SER A 59 13.65 -19.09 -35.53
C SER A 59 13.17 -17.88 -36.33
N GLU A 60 11.89 -17.52 -36.22
CA GLU A 60 11.27 -16.40 -36.94
C GLU A 60 11.09 -15.15 -36.06
N TRP A 61 11.55 -15.20 -34.80
CA TRP A 61 11.37 -14.10 -33.86
C TRP A 61 12.16 -12.86 -34.29
N THR A 62 11.46 -11.73 -34.28
CA THR A 62 12.04 -10.41 -34.42
C THR A 62 12.57 -9.90 -33.07
N GLY A 63 13.24 -8.74 -33.08
CA GLY A 63 13.62 -8.05 -31.83
C GLY A 63 12.40 -7.71 -30.97
N GLN A 64 11.29 -7.30 -31.59
CA GLN A 64 10.04 -7.00 -30.88
C GLN A 64 9.42 -8.27 -30.26
N ASP A 65 9.45 -9.39 -30.98
CA ASP A 65 8.99 -10.68 -30.45
C ASP A 65 9.80 -11.10 -29.21
N SER A 66 11.12 -10.89 -29.27
CA SER A 66 12.02 -11.17 -28.15
C SER A 66 11.74 -10.26 -26.94
N LEU A 67 11.41 -8.98 -27.17
CA LEU A 67 10.99 -8.05 -26.13
C LEU A 67 9.65 -8.48 -25.51
N THR A 68 8.66 -8.83 -26.33
CA THR A 68 7.35 -9.33 -25.87
C THR A 68 7.51 -10.63 -25.07
N TYR A 69 8.42 -11.53 -25.47
CA TYR A 69 8.77 -12.70 -24.67
C TYR A 69 9.41 -12.31 -23.34
N GLY A 70 10.33 -11.34 -23.34
CA GLY A 70 10.92 -10.76 -22.14
C GLY A 70 9.85 -10.26 -21.16
N ILE A 71 8.81 -9.59 -21.67
CA ILE A 71 7.65 -9.13 -20.87
C ILE A 71 6.88 -10.31 -20.29
N GLN A 72 6.56 -11.31 -21.11
CA GLN A 72 5.89 -12.52 -20.64
C GLN A 72 6.65 -13.15 -19.46
N LEU A 73 7.98 -13.18 -19.53
CA LEU A 73 8.83 -13.70 -18.46
C LEU A 73 8.78 -12.84 -17.18
N VAL A 74 8.69 -11.51 -17.28
CA VAL A 74 8.44 -10.63 -16.11
C VAL A 74 7.13 -11.01 -15.44
N LEU A 75 6.06 -11.20 -16.22
CA LEU A 75 4.73 -11.56 -15.73
C LEU A 75 4.69 -12.96 -15.09
N LEU A 76 5.62 -13.83 -15.48
CA LEU A 76 5.86 -15.15 -14.87
C LEU A 76 6.90 -15.11 -13.75
N HIS A 77 7.36 -13.93 -13.33
CA HIS A 77 8.38 -13.71 -12.30
C HIS A 77 9.75 -14.35 -12.61
N GLN A 78 10.05 -14.59 -13.88
CA GLN A 78 11.34 -15.10 -14.38
C GLN A 78 12.27 -13.94 -14.76
N TYR A 79 12.60 -13.10 -13.78
CA TYR A 79 13.27 -11.82 -14.02
C TYR A 79 14.68 -11.97 -14.63
N GLU A 80 15.48 -12.93 -14.21
CA GLU A 80 16.85 -13.13 -14.75
C GLU A 80 16.82 -13.48 -16.24
N LEU A 81 15.94 -14.40 -16.63
CA LEU A 81 15.76 -14.79 -18.02
C LEU A 81 15.19 -13.62 -18.83
N SER A 82 14.17 -12.94 -18.30
CA SER A 82 13.58 -11.75 -18.90
C SER A 82 14.65 -10.70 -19.25
N LEU A 83 15.53 -10.39 -18.29
CA LEU A 83 16.60 -9.42 -18.47
C LEU A 83 17.50 -9.77 -19.66
N SER A 84 17.82 -11.05 -19.83
CA SER A 84 18.68 -11.49 -20.93
C SER A 84 18.08 -11.22 -22.31
N PHE A 85 16.76 -11.30 -22.46
CA PHE A 85 16.06 -10.95 -23.70
C PHE A 85 15.97 -9.45 -23.89
N ILE A 86 15.63 -8.71 -22.83
CA ILE A 86 15.49 -7.24 -22.87
C ILE A 86 16.81 -6.57 -23.22
N LEU A 87 17.92 -6.95 -22.56
CA LEU A 87 19.22 -6.30 -22.78
C LEU A 87 19.88 -6.65 -24.12
N ARG A 88 19.52 -7.78 -24.74
CA ARG A 88 20.02 -8.18 -26.06
C ARG A 88 19.32 -7.45 -27.21
N THR A 89 18.25 -6.73 -26.92
CA THR A 89 17.42 -6.05 -27.90
C THR A 89 17.40 -4.55 -27.66
N HIS A 90 17.01 -3.80 -28.68
CA HIS A 90 16.86 -2.34 -28.61
C HIS A 90 15.56 -1.97 -27.87
N TYR A 91 15.50 -2.24 -26.56
CA TYR A 91 14.33 -1.90 -25.74
C TYR A 91 14.06 -0.38 -25.69
N ASP A 92 15.06 0.42 -26.02
CA ASP A 92 15.00 1.88 -26.16
C ASP A 92 14.10 2.35 -27.30
N THR A 93 13.68 1.45 -28.21
CA THR A 93 12.68 1.77 -29.25
C THR A 93 11.23 1.61 -28.79
N VAL A 94 10.99 1.11 -27.58
CA VAL A 94 9.63 0.88 -27.07
C VAL A 94 9.07 2.16 -26.46
N SER A 95 7.99 2.67 -27.04
CA SER A 95 7.29 3.88 -26.58
C SER A 95 6.07 3.59 -25.69
N ASN A 96 5.63 2.32 -25.60
CA ASN A 96 4.47 1.95 -24.80
C ASN A 96 4.83 1.98 -23.30
N PRO A 97 4.14 2.80 -22.47
CA PRO A 97 4.47 2.96 -21.05
C PRO A 97 4.28 1.68 -20.22
N GLU A 98 3.26 0.89 -20.52
CA GLU A 98 2.99 -0.38 -19.83
C GLU A 98 4.15 -1.37 -20.03
N LYS A 99 4.64 -1.49 -21.27
CA LYS A 99 5.81 -2.33 -21.58
C LYS A 99 7.08 -1.81 -20.91
N LEU A 100 7.31 -0.49 -20.92
CA LEU A 100 8.46 0.13 -20.26
C LEU A 100 8.47 -0.13 -18.75
N HIS A 101 7.33 0.02 -18.07
CA HIS A 101 7.22 -0.31 -16.65
C HIS A 101 7.53 -1.78 -16.35
N LEU A 102 7.12 -2.71 -17.22
CA LEU A 102 7.46 -4.13 -17.07
C LEU A 102 8.96 -4.39 -17.27
N PHE A 103 9.61 -3.70 -18.20
CA PHE A 103 11.08 -3.77 -18.31
C PHE A 103 11.78 -3.21 -17.08
N GLN A 104 11.30 -2.09 -16.56
CA GLN A 104 11.84 -1.46 -15.35
C GLN A 104 11.74 -2.35 -14.14
N GLU A 105 10.64 -3.09 -14.00
CA GLU A 105 10.54 -4.10 -12.97
C GLU A 105 11.62 -5.19 -13.14
N SER A 106 11.82 -5.68 -14.36
CA SER A 106 12.91 -6.62 -14.65
C SER A 106 14.27 -6.04 -14.24
N PHE A 107 14.54 -4.77 -14.56
CA PHE A 107 15.79 -4.11 -14.16
C PHE A 107 15.92 -3.95 -12.65
N LEU A 108 14.84 -3.56 -11.96
CA LEU A 108 14.81 -3.38 -10.51
C LEU A 108 15.11 -4.69 -9.78
N ARG A 109 14.48 -5.80 -10.22
CA ARG A 109 14.63 -7.12 -9.59
C ARG A 109 15.99 -7.78 -9.79
N ASN A 110 16.64 -7.48 -10.91
CA ASN A 110 17.99 -7.97 -11.20
C ASN A 110 19.08 -6.98 -10.78
N GLU A 111 18.72 -5.92 -10.05
CA GLU A 111 19.64 -4.86 -9.63
C GLU A 111 20.39 -4.20 -10.81
N ALA A 112 19.80 -4.20 -12.00
CA ALA A 112 20.35 -3.60 -13.22
C ALA A 112 20.06 -2.08 -13.24
N TYR A 113 20.48 -1.38 -12.19
CA TYR A 113 20.07 0.00 -11.92
C TYR A 113 20.52 1.01 -12.99
N ASP A 114 21.63 0.77 -13.69
CA ASP A 114 22.03 1.58 -14.84
C ASP A 114 20.99 1.51 -15.99
N ALA A 115 20.45 0.31 -16.24
CA ALA A 115 19.41 0.10 -17.26
C ALA A 115 18.07 0.67 -16.80
N LEU A 116 17.74 0.53 -15.51
CA LEU A 116 16.57 1.16 -14.88
C LEU A 116 16.60 2.69 -15.03
N HIS A 117 17.72 3.32 -14.68
CA HIS A 117 17.86 4.77 -14.80
C HIS A 117 17.73 5.23 -16.26
N LYS A 118 18.35 4.51 -17.21
CA LYS A 118 18.23 4.82 -18.65
C LYS A 118 16.80 4.66 -19.15
N SER A 119 16.10 3.59 -18.76
CA SER A 119 14.73 3.37 -19.21
C SER A 119 13.74 4.39 -18.66
N ILE A 120 13.92 4.84 -17.41
CA ILE A 120 13.15 5.97 -16.87
C ILE A 120 13.46 7.24 -17.67
N LEU A 121 14.72 7.51 -18.01
CA LEU A 121 15.09 8.68 -18.82
C LEU A 121 14.42 8.67 -20.21
N PHE A 122 14.15 7.49 -20.79
CA PHE A 122 13.45 7.38 -22.07
C PHE A 122 11.95 7.70 -22.00
N GLU A 123 11.32 7.59 -20.83
CA GLU A 123 9.92 8.03 -20.66
C GLU A 123 9.75 9.55 -20.77
N LYS A 124 10.87 10.29 -20.70
CA LYS A 124 10.89 11.75 -20.61
C LYS A 124 10.09 12.46 -21.71
N GLY A 125 9.92 11.87 -22.89
CA GLY A 125 9.21 12.51 -24.01
C GLY A 125 9.62 13.99 -24.18
N ASP A 126 8.64 14.87 -24.40
CA ASP A 126 8.83 16.33 -24.44
C ASP A 126 8.53 17.05 -23.10
N ASP A 127 7.80 16.42 -22.16
CA ASP A 127 7.37 17.04 -20.91
C ASP A 127 8.04 16.40 -19.68
N PHE A 128 9.03 17.10 -19.11
CA PHE A 128 9.65 16.69 -17.86
C PHE A 128 8.72 17.02 -16.69
N ASN A 129 8.06 16.01 -16.12
CA ASN A 129 7.26 16.16 -14.90
C ASN A 129 8.08 15.82 -13.63
N ARG A 130 7.60 16.30 -12.48
CA ARG A 130 8.29 16.06 -11.18
C ARG A 130 8.30 14.58 -10.77
N VAL A 131 7.25 13.83 -11.12
CA VAL A 131 7.18 12.37 -10.88
C VAL A 131 8.40 11.68 -11.47
N LEU A 132 8.76 12.00 -12.72
CA LEU A 132 9.92 11.46 -13.40
C LEU A 132 11.22 11.86 -12.71
N SER A 133 11.34 13.11 -12.28
CA SER A 133 12.50 13.59 -11.50
C SER A 133 12.72 12.74 -10.25
N TYR A 134 11.68 12.56 -9.45
CA TYR A 134 11.78 11.76 -8.22
C TYR A 134 12.14 10.30 -8.51
N ARG A 135 11.62 9.73 -9.60
CA ARG A 135 11.99 8.37 -10.02
C ARG A 135 13.45 8.26 -10.43
N LEU A 136 13.98 9.26 -11.14
CA LEU A 136 15.40 9.31 -11.50
C LEU A 136 16.28 9.45 -10.26
N ASP A 137 15.89 10.27 -9.28
CA ASP A 137 16.62 10.42 -8.01
C ASP A 137 16.69 9.10 -7.24
N VAL A 138 15.57 8.37 -7.15
CA VAL A 138 15.51 7.03 -6.54
C VAL A 138 16.40 6.05 -7.31
N ALA A 139 16.28 5.97 -8.63
CA ALA A 139 17.08 5.05 -9.46
C ALA A 139 18.59 5.35 -9.35
N ARG A 140 18.96 6.64 -9.31
CA ARG A 140 20.34 7.08 -9.10
C ARG A 140 20.84 6.69 -7.71
N ALA A 141 20.05 6.85 -6.67
CA ALA A 141 20.42 6.41 -5.32
C ALA A 141 20.66 4.89 -5.27
N MET A 142 19.86 4.08 -5.98
CA MET A 142 20.08 2.63 -6.12
C MET A 142 21.42 2.31 -6.80
N MET A 143 21.77 3.04 -7.87
CA MET A 143 23.07 2.91 -8.53
C MET A 143 24.22 3.22 -7.58
N LEU A 144 24.13 4.32 -6.84
CA LEU A 144 25.16 4.74 -5.87
C LEU A 144 25.30 3.76 -4.72
N LEU A 145 24.19 3.18 -4.24
CA LEU A 145 24.21 2.14 -3.22
C LEU A 145 24.93 0.89 -3.73
N LYS A 146 24.62 0.45 -4.96
CA LYS A 146 25.30 -0.70 -5.59
C LYS A 146 26.81 -0.46 -5.78
N GLN A 147 27.21 0.79 -6.00
CA GLN A 147 28.62 1.19 -6.11
C GLN A 147 29.31 1.37 -4.74
N GLY A 148 28.59 1.26 -3.63
CA GLY A 148 29.13 1.48 -2.28
C GLY A 148 29.43 2.95 -1.96
N VAL A 149 28.83 3.88 -2.70
CA VAL A 149 29.02 5.34 -2.55
C VAL A 149 27.89 5.98 -1.74
N TRP A 150 26.72 5.35 -1.70
CA TRP A 150 25.59 5.84 -0.91
C TRP A 150 25.80 5.60 0.59
N ASP A 151 25.66 6.67 1.38
CA ASP A 151 25.63 6.59 2.84
C ASP A 151 24.31 7.16 3.35
N SER A 152 23.47 6.28 3.90
CA SER A 152 22.15 6.58 4.45
C SER A 152 22.13 7.65 5.55
N ASN A 153 23.27 7.91 6.21
CA ASN A 153 23.33 8.92 7.28
C ASN A 153 23.53 10.34 6.74
N THR A 154 24.15 10.47 5.56
CA THR A 154 24.60 11.77 5.03
C THR A 154 23.96 12.10 3.68
N SER A 155 23.60 11.09 2.90
CA SER A 155 22.98 11.23 1.60
C SER A 155 21.50 11.55 1.75
N LYS A 156 20.97 12.38 0.86
CA LYS A 156 19.55 12.70 0.76
C LYS A 156 19.06 12.41 -0.64
N MET A 157 17.92 11.74 -0.73
CA MET A 157 17.30 11.39 -2.01
C MET A 157 16.61 12.59 -2.63
N PHE A 158 15.90 13.35 -1.79
CA PHE A 158 15.13 14.51 -2.20
C PHE A 158 15.62 15.75 -1.43
N PRO A 159 16.85 16.23 -1.67
CA PRO A 159 17.39 17.36 -0.92
C PRO A 159 16.54 18.63 -1.07
N GLU A 160 15.93 18.84 -2.23
CA GLU A 160 15.11 20.02 -2.53
C GLU A 160 13.80 20.07 -1.71
N ILE A 161 13.16 18.91 -1.44
CA ILE A 161 11.93 18.90 -0.66
C ILE A 161 12.18 19.09 0.84
N ILE A 162 13.40 18.76 1.31
CA ILE A 162 13.81 18.87 2.72
C ILE A 162 14.33 20.27 3.02
N ARG A 163 15.02 20.90 2.06
CA ARG A 163 15.72 22.18 2.27
C ARG A 163 14.78 23.39 2.31
N LEU A 164 13.69 23.37 1.56
CA LEU A 164 12.74 24.49 1.50
C LEU A 164 11.84 24.46 2.73
N LYS A 165 11.98 25.45 3.63
CA LYS A 165 11.10 25.55 4.81
C LYS A 165 9.65 25.74 4.37
N ARG A 166 8.71 25.31 5.22
CA ARG A 166 7.25 25.48 5.03
C ARG A 166 6.84 26.92 4.68
N GLU A 167 7.59 27.91 5.14
CA GLU A 167 7.33 29.34 4.92
C GLU A 167 7.64 29.82 3.49
N GLU A 168 8.44 29.07 2.73
CA GLU A 168 8.90 29.46 1.39
C GLU A 168 8.02 28.91 0.26
N ARG A 169 7.25 27.84 0.52
CA ARG A 169 6.42 27.15 -0.48
C ARG A 169 4.93 27.43 -0.29
N SER A 170 4.20 27.55 -1.39
CA SER A 170 2.74 27.66 -1.31
C SER A 170 2.12 26.34 -0.85
N LYS A 171 0.90 26.41 -0.30
CA LYS A 171 0.16 25.21 0.10
C LYS A 171 -0.10 24.30 -1.11
N GLU A 172 -0.46 24.89 -2.25
CA GLU A 172 -0.75 24.21 -3.51
C GLU A 172 0.49 23.48 -4.03
N GLU A 173 1.67 24.10 -3.89
CA GLU A 173 2.95 23.48 -4.27
C GLU A 173 3.24 22.25 -3.41
N ASN A 174 3.06 22.35 -2.09
CA ASN A 174 3.27 21.22 -1.17
C ASN A 174 2.31 20.05 -1.48
N ILE A 175 1.04 20.35 -1.79
CA ILE A 175 0.04 19.34 -2.21
C ILE A 175 0.52 18.62 -3.47
N ALA A 176 0.94 19.37 -4.48
CA ALA A 176 1.39 18.79 -5.73
C ALA A 176 2.67 17.94 -5.54
N ILE A 177 3.63 18.39 -4.71
CA ILE A 177 4.81 17.59 -4.34
C ILE A 177 4.40 16.28 -3.65
N ALA A 178 3.43 16.31 -2.73
CA ALA A 178 2.98 15.11 -2.03
C ALA A 178 2.37 14.07 -2.98
N HIS A 179 1.56 14.51 -3.94
CA HIS A 179 1.00 13.64 -4.97
C HIS A 179 2.07 13.09 -5.91
N ASP A 180 2.97 13.95 -6.39
CA ASP A 180 4.03 13.56 -7.32
C ASP A 180 4.99 12.54 -6.67
N LEU A 181 5.32 12.69 -5.38
CA LEU A 181 6.13 11.73 -4.63
C LEU A 181 5.39 10.41 -4.39
N ASP A 182 4.12 10.45 -3.99
CA ASP A 182 3.33 9.22 -3.79
C ASP A 182 3.22 8.42 -5.10
N GLU A 183 2.98 9.10 -6.22
CA GLU A 183 2.95 8.49 -7.55
C GLU A 183 4.30 7.87 -7.92
N ALA A 184 5.40 8.62 -7.78
CA ALA A 184 6.74 8.16 -8.08
C ALA A 184 7.14 6.92 -7.27
N LEU A 185 6.92 6.94 -5.95
CA LEU A 185 7.27 5.84 -5.06
C LEU A 185 6.39 4.62 -5.27
N ARG A 186 5.10 4.82 -5.59
CA ARG A 186 4.18 3.72 -5.93
C ARG A 186 4.72 2.87 -7.06
N LEU A 187 5.31 3.45 -8.10
CA LEU A 187 5.85 2.69 -9.23
C LEU A 187 6.99 1.74 -8.82
N PHE A 188 7.82 2.09 -7.84
CA PHE A 188 8.81 1.15 -7.30
C PHE A 188 8.14 0.04 -6.48
N VAL A 189 7.08 0.35 -5.73
CA VAL A 189 6.46 -0.63 -4.83
C VAL A 189 5.32 -1.45 -5.41
N VAL A 190 4.74 -1.05 -6.55
CA VAL A 190 3.79 -1.87 -7.34
C VAL A 190 4.42 -3.24 -7.51
N HIS A 191 5.69 -3.22 -7.88
CA HIS A 191 6.35 -4.39 -8.35
C HIS A 191 7.23 -5.06 -7.29
N LEU A 192 7.66 -4.36 -6.23
CA LEU A 192 8.40 -4.99 -5.14
C LEU A 192 7.58 -6.00 -4.33
N ASN A 193 8.14 -7.20 -4.19
CA ASN A 193 7.69 -8.19 -3.22
C ASN A 193 8.17 -7.76 -1.82
N ARG A 194 8.02 -8.63 -0.82
CA ARG A 194 8.50 -8.41 0.55
C ARG A 194 10.05 -8.34 0.68
N GLN A 195 10.75 -8.11 -0.44
CA GLN A 195 12.19 -7.94 -0.50
C GLN A 195 12.58 -6.63 0.18
N SER A 196 13.67 -6.70 0.94
CA SER A 196 14.23 -5.56 1.63
C SER A 196 14.82 -4.58 0.60
N ASN A 197 14.45 -3.30 0.65
CA ASN A 197 15.02 -2.27 -0.20
C ASN A 197 15.29 -1.01 0.63
N GLU A 198 16.58 -0.73 0.83
CA GLU A 198 17.08 0.37 1.66
C GLU A 198 16.77 1.73 1.06
N ILE A 199 17.01 1.92 -0.24
CA ILE A 199 16.68 3.17 -0.95
C ILE A 199 15.19 3.47 -0.90
N VAL A 200 14.31 2.50 -1.22
CA VAL A 200 12.86 2.72 -1.14
C VAL A 200 12.43 3.04 0.30
N SER A 201 13.07 2.40 1.30
CA SER A 201 12.83 2.73 2.70
C SER A 201 13.20 4.18 3.03
N GLU A 202 14.38 4.63 2.63
CA GLU A 202 14.85 6.00 2.84
C GLU A 202 13.97 7.02 2.11
N ALA A 203 13.54 6.72 0.89
CA ALA A 203 12.64 7.56 0.12
C ALA A 203 11.31 7.80 0.85
N TYR A 204 10.72 6.74 1.42
CA TYR A 204 9.51 6.86 2.24
C TYR A 204 9.77 7.50 3.61
N GLU A 205 10.99 7.42 4.15
CA GLU A 205 11.37 8.14 5.35
C GLU A 205 11.42 9.65 5.08
N GLU A 206 12.10 10.09 4.03
CA GLU A 206 12.16 11.51 3.63
C GLU A 206 10.78 12.04 3.24
N PHE A 207 9.95 11.23 2.58
CA PHE A 207 8.56 11.60 2.31
C PHE A 207 7.75 11.73 3.62
N GLY A 208 7.99 10.86 4.60
CA GLY A 208 7.37 10.97 5.93
C GLY A 208 7.79 12.24 6.66
N ASP A 209 9.06 12.63 6.58
CA ASP A 209 9.56 13.90 7.14
C ASP A 209 8.84 15.09 6.48
N PHE A 210 8.76 15.11 5.14
CA PHE A 210 8.03 16.13 4.41
C PHE A 210 6.53 16.20 4.79
N LEU A 211 5.88 15.05 4.96
CA LEU A 211 4.47 14.97 5.36
C LEU A 211 4.24 15.44 6.78
N LEU A 212 5.19 15.19 7.68
CA LEU A 212 5.13 15.62 9.07
C LEU A 212 5.19 17.15 9.18
N ASP A 213 6.06 17.77 8.38
CA ASP A 213 6.27 19.23 8.39
C ASP A 213 5.10 20.00 7.73
N ASN A 214 4.47 19.41 6.70
CA ASN A 214 3.53 20.12 5.83
C ASN A 214 2.07 19.66 5.93
N PHE A 215 1.81 18.45 6.44
CA PHE A 215 0.47 17.84 6.45
C PHE A 215 0.04 17.36 7.83
N THR A 216 -0.13 16.05 8.01
CA THR A 216 -0.75 15.46 9.21
C THR A 216 0.09 14.29 9.71
N GLU A 217 0.03 14.08 11.02
CA GLU A 217 0.67 12.96 11.70
C GLU A 217 0.23 11.61 11.14
N SER A 218 -1.05 11.48 10.76
CA SER A 218 -1.57 10.27 10.11
C SER A 218 -0.87 9.98 8.77
N ASN A 219 -0.61 11.01 7.95
CA ASN A 219 0.08 10.84 6.67
C ASN A 219 1.55 10.46 6.89
N ALA A 220 2.24 11.16 7.79
CA ALA A 220 3.61 10.84 8.15
C ALA A 220 3.74 9.42 8.71
N TYR A 221 2.81 9.00 9.58
CA TYR A 221 2.76 7.65 10.14
C TYR A 221 2.65 6.57 9.06
N ILE A 222 1.83 6.80 8.02
CA ILE A 222 1.71 5.86 6.89
C ILE A 222 3.03 5.75 6.14
N ALA A 223 3.66 6.88 5.79
CA ALA A 223 4.94 6.90 5.08
C ALA A 223 6.06 6.22 5.88
N TYR A 224 6.21 6.52 7.16
CA TYR A 224 7.17 5.84 8.03
C TYR A 224 6.87 4.34 8.16
N SER A 225 5.59 3.96 8.23
CA SER A 225 5.20 2.54 8.24
C SER A 225 5.60 1.81 6.95
N LEU A 226 5.49 2.45 5.80
CA LEU A 226 5.97 1.93 4.51
C LEU A 226 7.49 1.82 4.49
N SER A 227 8.18 2.87 4.94
CA SER A 227 9.63 2.86 5.06
C SER A 227 10.11 1.65 5.89
N ARG A 228 9.52 1.43 7.06
CA ARG A 228 9.82 0.28 7.93
C ARG A 228 9.44 -1.07 7.31
N TYR A 229 8.40 -1.09 6.49
CA TYR A 229 7.94 -2.29 5.80
C TYR A 229 8.96 -2.77 4.76
N TYR A 230 9.53 -1.85 3.98
CA TYR A 230 10.53 -2.16 2.96
C TYR A 230 11.95 -2.33 3.52
N TYR A 231 12.26 -1.78 4.69
CA TYR A 231 13.52 -2.09 5.39
C TYR A 231 13.35 -2.12 6.91
N ASN A 232 13.24 -3.33 7.45
CA ASN A 232 13.02 -3.55 8.89
C ASN A 232 14.29 -3.38 9.75
N ARG A 233 15.40 -2.90 9.20
CA ARG A 233 16.63 -2.59 9.96
C ARG A 233 16.82 -1.09 10.17
N ASN A 234 16.06 -0.24 9.47
CA ASN A 234 16.11 1.20 9.67
C ASN A 234 15.63 1.58 11.10
N LYS A 235 16.59 1.87 11.98
CA LYS A 235 16.34 2.23 13.38
C LYS A 235 15.81 3.66 13.53
N SER A 236 16.24 4.59 12.66
CA SER A 236 15.77 5.98 12.63
C SER A 236 14.25 6.04 12.53
N VAL A 237 13.70 5.34 11.52
CA VAL A 237 12.25 5.26 11.27
C VAL A 237 11.49 4.66 12.45
N SER A 238 12.08 3.71 13.18
CA SER A 238 11.42 3.11 14.34
C SER A 238 11.20 4.12 15.46
N SER A 239 12.12 5.07 15.63
CA SER A 239 11.98 6.17 16.58
C SER A 239 10.93 7.18 16.09
N LYS A 240 10.97 7.57 14.81
CA LYS A 240 9.99 8.48 14.20
C LYS A 240 8.54 7.96 14.30
N ILE A 241 8.33 6.65 14.06
CA ILE A 241 7.02 6.01 14.24
C ILE A 241 6.52 6.14 15.68
N LYS A 242 7.40 5.93 16.67
CA LYS A 242 7.02 6.03 18.10
C LYS A 242 6.67 7.46 18.48
N GLU A 243 7.43 8.43 17.99
CA GLU A 243 7.18 9.85 18.22
C GLU A 243 5.83 10.28 17.65
N VAL A 244 5.60 10.03 16.35
CA VAL A 244 4.31 10.34 15.71
C VAL A 244 3.16 9.61 16.39
N LYS A 245 3.36 8.35 16.78
CA LYS A 245 2.35 7.60 17.52
C LYS A 245 2.03 8.25 18.87
N SER A 246 3.02 8.70 19.64
CA SER A 246 2.79 9.40 20.91
C SER A 246 1.91 10.63 20.70
N VAL A 247 2.24 11.45 19.69
CA VAL A 247 1.47 12.66 19.35
C VAL A 247 0.04 12.31 18.93
N MET A 248 -0.16 11.23 18.17
CA MET A 248 -1.49 10.76 17.78
C MET A 248 -2.29 10.24 18.98
N ASP A 249 -1.66 9.46 19.86
CA ASP A 249 -2.28 8.91 21.07
C ASP A 249 -2.69 10.05 22.03
N GLU A 250 -1.85 11.07 22.22
CA GLU A 250 -2.15 12.29 22.98
C GLU A 250 -3.35 13.09 22.43
N LYS A 251 -3.57 13.03 21.11
CA LYS A 251 -4.70 13.69 20.43
C LYS A 251 -5.93 12.77 20.28
N HIS A 252 -5.85 11.54 20.83
CA HIS A 252 -6.84 10.47 20.70
C HIS A 252 -7.21 10.16 19.25
N TYR A 253 -6.21 10.14 18.37
CA TYR A 253 -6.39 9.77 16.97
C TYR A 253 -6.25 8.27 16.75
N ILE A 254 -7.10 7.73 15.87
CA ILE A 254 -6.98 6.34 15.43
C ILE A 254 -5.78 6.22 14.50
N LEU A 255 -4.87 5.29 14.79
CA LEU A 255 -3.74 4.99 13.92
C LEU A 255 -4.24 4.40 12.58
N PRO A 256 -3.89 5.02 11.43
CA PRO A 256 -4.27 4.49 10.14
C PRO A 256 -3.56 3.18 9.86
N SER A 257 -4.26 2.25 9.20
CA SER A 257 -3.67 0.98 8.78
C SER A 257 -3.12 1.10 7.37
N PHE A 258 -1.81 1.22 7.22
CA PHE A 258 -1.17 1.24 5.89
C PHE A 258 -1.50 -0.01 5.06
N ARG A 259 -1.81 -1.15 5.70
CA ARG A 259 -2.24 -2.39 5.01
C ARG A 259 -3.62 -2.28 4.36
N LYS A 260 -4.51 -1.42 4.88
CA LYS A 260 -5.78 -1.13 4.21
C LYS A 260 -5.55 -0.33 2.93
N ILE A 261 -4.52 0.52 2.93
CA ILE A 261 -4.18 1.41 1.82
C ILE A 261 -3.39 0.64 0.76
N PHE A 262 -2.29 -0.02 1.13
CA PHE A 262 -1.38 -0.69 0.19
C PHE A 262 -1.69 -2.18 -0.05
N GLY A 263 -2.78 -2.69 0.52
CA GLY A 263 -3.14 -4.11 0.48
C GLY A 263 -2.13 -5.02 1.21
N LYS A 264 -2.47 -6.31 1.32
CA LYS A 264 -1.51 -7.34 1.73
C LYS A 264 -0.79 -7.88 0.50
N ILE A 265 0.54 -8.06 0.58
CA ILE A 265 1.26 -8.90 -0.38
C ILE A 265 0.77 -10.34 -0.15
N GLN A 266 0.07 -10.91 -1.14
CA GLN A 266 -0.36 -12.30 -1.13
C GLN A 266 0.48 -13.07 -2.15
N PRO A 267 1.19 -14.13 -1.74
CA PRO A 267 1.87 -15.02 -2.69
C PRO A 267 0.86 -15.59 -3.69
N GLY A 268 1.18 -15.55 -4.99
CA GLY A 268 0.34 -16.11 -6.05
C GLY A 268 -0.91 -15.29 -6.43
N ARG A 269 -1.07 -14.07 -5.90
CA ARG A 269 -2.20 -13.17 -6.28
C ARG A 269 -2.18 -12.79 -7.76
N PHE A 270 -0.98 -12.73 -8.33
CA PHE A 270 -0.74 -12.57 -9.75
C PHE A 270 -0.07 -13.85 -10.25
N ASN A 271 -0.87 -14.83 -10.68
CA ASN A 271 -0.34 -15.93 -11.46
C ASN A 271 -0.87 -15.75 -12.88
N TYR A 272 -0.04 -15.19 -13.75
CA TYR A 272 -0.38 -15.00 -15.16
C TYR A 272 -0.72 -16.33 -15.85
N GLU A 273 -0.23 -17.47 -15.34
CA GLU A 273 -0.64 -18.81 -15.80
C GLU A 273 -2.12 -19.08 -15.48
N LEU A 274 -2.58 -18.74 -14.27
CA LEU A 274 -4.00 -18.87 -13.89
C LEU A 274 -4.91 -17.90 -14.66
N LEU A 275 -4.41 -16.73 -15.05
CA LEU A 275 -5.15 -15.79 -15.90
C LEU A 275 -5.32 -16.35 -17.33
N LYS A 276 -4.27 -16.96 -17.88
CA LYS A 276 -4.35 -17.69 -19.15
C LYS A 276 -5.39 -18.82 -19.10
N GLU A 277 -5.39 -19.61 -18.03
CA GLU A 277 -6.33 -20.73 -17.86
C GLU A 277 -7.80 -20.28 -17.76
N LYS A 278 -8.09 -19.28 -16.91
CA LYS A 278 -9.47 -18.76 -16.72
C LYS A 278 -10.09 -18.14 -17.96
N GLN A 279 -9.28 -17.70 -18.92
CA GLN A 279 -9.77 -17.07 -20.15
C GLN A 279 -9.98 -18.10 -21.26
N ILE A 280 -9.18 -19.16 -21.32
CA ILE A 280 -9.45 -20.34 -22.17
C ILE A 280 -10.81 -20.96 -21.81
N GLU A 281 -11.17 -21.01 -20.52
CA GLU A 281 -12.50 -21.47 -20.07
C GLU A 281 -13.65 -20.56 -20.52
N LYS A 282 -13.41 -19.24 -20.65
CA LYS A 282 -14.43 -18.29 -21.15
C LYS A 282 -14.64 -18.37 -22.67
N ASP A 283 -13.57 -18.68 -23.40
CA ASP A 283 -13.56 -18.81 -24.87
C ASP A 283 -14.04 -20.21 -25.32
N SER A 284 -13.94 -21.23 -24.45
CA SER A 284 -14.64 -22.50 -24.63
C SER A 284 -16.15 -22.30 -24.38
N VAL A 285 -16.99 -22.85 -25.27
CA VAL A 285 -18.46 -22.71 -25.24
C VAL A 285 -18.98 -22.87 -23.80
N LYS A 286 -19.50 -21.78 -23.24
CA LYS A 286 -20.06 -21.75 -21.88
C LYS A 286 -21.18 -22.77 -21.77
N ALA A 287 -20.94 -23.87 -21.06
CA ALA A 287 -22.01 -24.68 -20.52
C ALA A 287 -22.88 -23.79 -19.62
N PRO A 288 -24.23 -23.87 -19.68
CA PRO A 288 -25.08 -23.05 -18.85
C PRO A 288 -24.74 -23.29 -17.38
N VAL A 289 -24.29 -22.22 -16.72
CA VAL A 289 -24.00 -22.22 -15.29
C VAL A 289 -25.32 -22.42 -14.57
N VAL A 290 -25.54 -23.63 -14.04
CA VAL A 290 -26.59 -23.87 -13.06
C VAL A 290 -26.18 -23.13 -11.80
N GLU A 291 -26.88 -22.04 -11.49
CA GLU A 291 -26.68 -21.33 -10.23
C GLU A 291 -26.98 -22.29 -9.08
N LEU A 292 -25.93 -22.77 -8.42
CA LEU A 292 -26.07 -23.49 -7.16
C LEU A 292 -26.70 -22.53 -6.13
N PRO A 293 -27.73 -22.97 -5.38
CA PRO A 293 -28.37 -22.13 -4.39
C PRO A 293 -27.32 -21.60 -3.41
N LYS A 294 -27.25 -20.27 -3.29
CA LYS A 294 -26.33 -19.57 -2.38
C LYS A 294 -26.53 -20.16 -0.98
N LYS A 295 -25.47 -20.78 -0.44
CA LYS A 295 -25.42 -21.21 0.95
C LYS A 295 -25.63 -19.97 1.82
N GLU A 296 -26.79 -19.89 2.47
CA GLU A 296 -27.05 -18.86 3.47
C GLU A 296 -25.91 -18.89 4.49
N LYS A 297 -25.36 -17.70 4.79
CA LYS A 297 -24.37 -17.56 5.85
C LYS A 297 -25.05 -17.98 7.15
N ASN A 298 -24.65 -19.13 7.69
CA ASN A 298 -25.00 -19.50 9.05
C ASN A 298 -24.36 -18.48 9.99
N ASP A 299 -25.13 -17.47 10.38
CA ASP A 299 -24.83 -16.66 11.56
C ASP A 299 -24.71 -17.62 12.74
N LEU A 300 -23.51 -17.71 13.31
CA LEU A 300 -23.21 -18.54 14.48
C LEU A 300 -23.82 -17.98 15.78
N LEU A 301 -24.59 -16.90 15.70
CA LEU A 301 -25.34 -16.35 16.80
C LEU A 301 -26.81 -16.76 16.66
N PRO A 302 -27.43 -17.38 17.68
CA PRO A 302 -28.86 -17.59 17.67
C PRO A 302 -29.52 -16.22 17.50
N LYS A 303 -30.39 -16.09 16.49
CA LYS A 303 -31.23 -14.90 16.32
C LYS A 303 -32.21 -14.82 17.49
N TYR A 304 -31.75 -14.34 18.64
CA TYR A 304 -32.61 -14.09 19.77
C TYR A 304 -33.54 -12.94 19.39
N ASN A 305 -34.83 -13.21 19.41
CA ASN A 305 -35.87 -12.20 19.20
C ASN A 305 -35.62 -11.04 20.18
N GLY A 306 -35.46 -9.81 19.68
CA GLY A 306 -35.17 -8.64 20.53
C GLY A 306 -36.17 -8.45 21.67
N GLN A 307 -37.40 -8.97 21.50
CA GLN A 307 -38.43 -9.03 22.55
C GLN A 307 -37.98 -9.85 23.77
N LEU A 308 -37.23 -10.94 23.57
CA LEU A 308 -36.75 -11.83 24.63
C LEU A 308 -35.62 -11.17 25.44
N ILE A 309 -34.76 -10.39 24.79
CA ILE A 309 -33.71 -9.60 25.44
C ILE A 309 -34.35 -8.50 26.32
N ILE A 310 -35.37 -7.82 25.81
CA ILE A 310 -36.13 -6.81 26.56
C ILE A 310 -36.80 -7.44 27.79
N LEU A 311 -37.39 -8.63 27.63
CA LEU A 311 -38.10 -9.34 28.70
C LEU A 311 -37.14 -9.80 29.82
N ILE A 312 -35.95 -10.28 29.46
CA ILE A 312 -34.88 -10.58 30.43
C ILE A 312 -34.44 -9.31 31.16
N GLY A 313 -34.27 -8.18 30.45
CA GLY A 313 -33.91 -6.90 31.06
C GLY A 313 -34.94 -6.43 32.10
N ILE A 314 -36.23 -6.51 31.77
CA ILE A 314 -37.32 -6.17 32.69
C ILE A 314 -37.32 -7.11 33.91
N LEU A 315 -37.10 -8.41 33.71
CA LEU A 315 -37.04 -9.41 34.79
C LEU A 315 -35.90 -9.09 35.79
N ILE A 316 -34.72 -8.70 35.30
CA ILE A 316 -33.57 -8.34 36.13
C ILE A 316 -33.88 -7.08 36.96
N ILE A 317 -34.50 -6.06 36.35
CA ILE A 317 -34.92 -4.84 37.06
C ILE A 317 -35.93 -5.18 38.16
N LEU A 318 -36.90 -6.04 37.86
CA LEU A 318 -37.97 -6.41 38.78
C LEU A 318 -37.45 -7.26 39.95
N LEU A 319 -36.51 -8.18 39.69
CA LEU A 319 -35.76 -8.89 40.73
C LEU A 319 -34.96 -7.94 41.63
N GLY A 320 -34.33 -6.93 41.04
CA GLY A 320 -33.67 -5.86 41.77
C GLY A 320 -34.65 -5.17 42.72
N VAL A 321 -35.80 -4.72 42.22
CA VAL A 321 -36.83 -4.06 43.05
C VAL A 321 -37.32 -4.97 44.18
N ILE A 322 -37.58 -6.25 43.93
CA ILE A 322 -38.03 -7.21 44.96
C ILE A 322 -36.98 -7.40 46.07
N LEU A 323 -35.70 -7.53 45.70
CA LEU A 323 -34.60 -7.63 46.66
C LEU A 323 -34.47 -6.35 47.53
N PHE A 324 -34.73 -5.18 46.95
CA PHE A 324 -34.70 -3.89 47.65
C PHE A 324 -35.96 -3.60 48.48
N VAL A 325 -37.12 -4.13 48.12
CA VAL A 325 -38.37 -3.94 48.89
C VAL A 325 -38.38 -4.79 50.16
N ARG A 326 -37.71 -5.95 50.18
CA ARG A 326 -37.64 -6.83 51.36
C ARG A 326 -36.64 -6.38 52.44
N THR A 327 -35.77 -5.41 52.16
CA THR A 327 -34.77 -4.92 53.12
C THR A 327 -35.28 -3.80 54.05
N LYS A 328 -36.56 -3.43 53.94
CA LYS A 328 -37.30 -2.63 54.93
C LYS A 328 -38.32 -3.50 55.68
N ARG A 329 -37.84 -4.39 56.54
CA ARG A 329 -38.56 -4.88 57.72
C ARG A 329 -37.62 -5.00 58.88
#